data_AF-A0ABD5EVX9-F1
#
_entry.id   AF-A0ABD5EVX9-F1
#
_cell.length_a   1.000
_cell.length_b   1.000
_cell.length_c   1.000
_cell.angle_alpha   90.00
_cell.angle_beta   90.00
_cell.angle_gamma   90.00
#
_symmetry.space_group_name_H-M   'P 1'
#
loop_
_entity.id
_entity.type
_entity.pdbx_description
1 polymer ?
#
loop_
_entity_poly.entity_id
_entity_poly.type
_entity_poly.pdbx_seq_one_letter_code
_entity_poly.pdbx_strand_id
1 'polypeptide(L)'
;MAPSEAGLVRRTIWLLRTVAAHPEGVGLSEIARESGIPKATCYRVLTVLERESWLTLDPVTRRYRVSLGLLSIVGGLLDGGGAYGHMRDVLRDLAKETKETAGFDVLLAPKVMVVAQVPGPSLIGQTLKPVPRTQPVWATSTGKVLLSALEPETVRAEFGEEFDAHAPEQLGGLDAFIDSMAEVRTRGYASAYDELELGAASVAAPVRVGQATTYAVWIGGPTYRLTRSRIDEVAEPVMKAARQLGDLLSVTGIELPTTAAEF
;
A
#
# COMPACT_ATOMS: atom_id res chain seq x y z
N MET A 1 -12.96 -11.60 -5.85
CA MET A 1 -14.17 -12.42 -5.98
C MET A 1 -15.05 -12.17 -4.77
N ALA A 2 -16.32 -11.81 -4.92
CA ALA A 2 -17.21 -11.64 -3.77
C ALA A 2 -17.25 -12.96 -2.98
N PRO A 3 -17.23 -12.91 -1.65
CA PRO A 3 -17.31 -14.13 -0.87
C PRO A 3 -18.75 -14.67 -0.96
N SER A 4 -18.94 -15.66 -1.82
CA SER A 4 -20.24 -16.24 -2.16
C SER A 4 -20.95 -16.88 -0.96
N GLU A 5 -20.20 -17.24 0.10
CA GLU A 5 -20.72 -17.77 1.37
C GLU A 5 -20.77 -16.78 2.53
N ALA A 6 -20.31 -15.53 2.37
CA ALA A 6 -20.16 -14.68 3.54
C ALA A 6 -21.47 -14.01 4.02
N GLY A 7 -21.59 -13.95 5.34
CA GLY A 7 -22.69 -13.27 6.04
C GLY A 7 -22.82 -11.79 5.67
N LEU A 8 -23.99 -11.22 5.99
CA LEU A 8 -24.37 -9.84 5.66
C LEU A 8 -23.28 -8.81 6.00
N VAL A 9 -22.60 -8.97 7.14
CA VAL A 9 -21.53 -8.05 7.59
C VAL A 9 -20.39 -7.94 6.57
N ARG A 10 -19.91 -9.07 6.03
CA ARG A 10 -18.81 -9.05 5.06
C ARG A 10 -19.24 -8.43 3.74
N ARG A 11 -20.49 -8.62 3.32
CA ARG A 11 -21.07 -7.93 2.16
C ARG A 11 -21.14 -6.43 2.39
N THR A 12 -21.49 -5.99 3.60
CA THR A 12 -21.49 -4.57 3.96
C THR A 12 -20.09 -3.96 3.84
N ILE A 13 -19.07 -4.61 4.42
CA ILE A 13 -17.67 -4.16 4.32
C ILE A 13 -17.23 -4.11 2.85
N TRP A 14 -17.55 -5.13 2.06
CA TRP A 14 -17.20 -5.21 0.65
C TRP A 14 -17.84 -4.09 -0.18
N LEU A 15 -19.13 -3.80 0.06
CA LEU A 15 -19.83 -2.72 -0.65
C LEU A 15 -19.29 -1.35 -0.27
N LEU A 16 -18.94 -1.12 1.00
CA LEU A 16 -18.28 0.11 1.44
C LEU A 16 -16.93 0.30 0.73
N ARG A 17 -16.11 -0.75 0.66
CA ARG A 17 -14.83 -0.76 -0.08
C ARG A 17 -15.01 -0.50 -1.57
N THR A 18 -16.03 -1.12 -2.17
CA THR A 18 -16.37 -0.91 -3.59
C THR A 18 -16.67 0.57 -3.83
N VAL A 19 -17.48 1.22 -2.98
CA VAL A 19 -17.75 2.66 -3.13
C VAL A 19 -16.50 3.51 -2.88
N ALA A 20 -15.67 3.15 -1.89
CA ALA A 20 -14.42 3.87 -1.57
C ALA A 20 -13.39 3.83 -2.71
N ALA A 21 -13.41 2.79 -3.56
CA ALA A 21 -12.55 2.69 -4.74
C ALA A 21 -12.92 3.68 -5.87
N HIS A 22 -14.06 4.38 -5.76
CA HIS A 22 -14.56 5.34 -6.76
C HIS A 22 -14.74 6.74 -6.14
N PRO A 23 -13.69 7.57 -6.05
CA PRO A 23 -13.76 8.91 -5.44
C PRO A 23 -14.79 9.84 -6.10
N GLU A 24 -14.96 9.74 -7.41
CA GLU A 24 -15.94 10.52 -8.19
C GLU A 24 -17.38 9.99 -8.06
N GLY A 25 -17.56 8.87 -7.35
CA GLY A 25 -18.83 8.23 -7.05
C GLY A 25 -19.27 7.18 -8.06
N VAL A 26 -20.06 6.22 -7.58
CA VAL A 26 -20.45 5.01 -8.33
C VAL A 26 -21.95 4.71 -8.20
N GLY A 27 -22.59 4.35 -9.32
CA GLY A 27 -24.03 4.05 -9.35
C GLY A 27 -24.36 2.66 -8.82
N LEU A 28 -25.59 2.47 -8.32
CA LEU A 28 -26.06 1.18 -7.77
C LEU A 28 -25.86 -0.01 -8.71
N SER A 29 -26.12 0.16 -10.02
CA SER A 29 -25.95 -0.91 -11.00
C SER A 29 -24.48 -1.28 -11.22
N GLU A 30 -23.58 -0.30 -11.18
CA GLU A 30 -22.13 -0.50 -11.31
C GLU A 30 -21.61 -1.24 -10.08
N ILE A 31 -21.99 -0.80 -8.89
CA ILE A 31 -21.66 -1.49 -7.62
C ILE A 31 -22.12 -2.95 -7.65
N ALA A 32 -23.36 -3.22 -8.04
CA ALA A 32 -23.89 -4.59 -8.09
C ALA A 32 -23.11 -5.48 -9.08
N ARG A 33 -22.72 -4.94 -10.23
CA ARG A 33 -21.92 -5.65 -11.23
C ARG A 33 -20.51 -5.95 -10.73
N GLU A 34 -19.82 -4.94 -10.17
CA GLU A 34 -18.44 -5.08 -9.69
C GLU A 34 -18.34 -5.99 -8.46
N SER A 35 -19.29 -5.85 -7.54
CA SER A 35 -19.32 -6.68 -6.33
C SER A 35 -19.88 -8.09 -6.57
N GLY A 36 -20.59 -8.34 -7.67
CA GLY A 36 -21.32 -9.60 -7.89
C GLY A 36 -22.47 -9.84 -6.90
N ILE A 37 -22.86 -8.82 -6.12
CA ILE A 37 -23.94 -8.92 -5.13
C ILE A 37 -25.27 -8.51 -5.79
N PRO A 38 -26.39 -9.21 -5.52
CA PRO A 38 -27.69 -8.85 -6.08
C PRO A 38 -28.07 -7.39 -5.79
N LYS A 39 -28.57 -6.69 -6.81
CA LYS A 39 -28.89 -5.25 -6.75
C LYS A 39 -29.80 -4.86 -5.59
N ALA A 40 -30.80 -5.69 -5.26
CA ALA A 40 -31.69 -5.47 -4.12
C ALA A 40 -30.94 -5.52 -2.77
N THR A 41 -29.96 -6.42 -2.63
CA THR A 41 -29.10 -6.51 -1.44
C THR A 41 -28.15 -5.33 -1.37
N CYS A 42 -27.52 -4.92 -2.49
CA CYS A 42 -26.70 -3.72 -2.54
C CYS A 42 -27.50 -2.49 -2.08
N TYR A 43 -28.70 -2.30 -2.63
CA TYR A 43 -29.56 -1.17 -2.26
C TYR A 43 -29.83 -1.13 -0.76
N ARG A 44 -30.26 -2.25 -0.16
CA ARG A 44 -30.53 -2.33 1.29
C ARG A 44 -29.31 -1.95 2.13
N VAL A 45 -28.13 -2.45 1.77
CA VAL A 45 -26.89 -2.16 2.50
C VAL A 45 -26.48 -0.70 2.35
N LEU A 46 -26.49 -0.18 1.12
CA LEU A 46 -26.09 1.19 0.82
C LEU A 46 -27.00 2.21 1.51
N THR A 47 -28.32 1.93 1.59
CA THR A 47 -29.26 2.77 2.36
C THR A 47 -28.95 2.78 3.86
N VAL A 48 -28.50 1.66 4.44
CA VAL A 48 -28.05 1.64 5.84
C VAL A 48 -26.79 2.49 6.00
N LEU A 49 -25.78 2.29 5.15
CA LEU A 49 -24.54 3.06 5.19
C LEU A 49 -24.75 4.56 4.97
N GLU A 50 -25.73 4.95 4.14
CA GLU A 50 -26.14 6.34 3.95
C GLU A 50 -26.78 6.91 5.23
N ARG A 51 -27.69 6.17 5.87
CA ARG A 51 -28.33 6.59 7.13
C ARG A 51 -27.34 6.74 8.28
N GLU A 52 -26.34 5.88 8.34
CA GLU A 52 -25.22 5.98 9.29
C GLU A 52 -24.21 7.08 8.90
N SER A 53 -24.47 7.84 7.83
CA SER A 53 -23.61 8.92 7.33
C SER A 53 -22.23 8.47 6.84
N TRP A 54 -22.04 7.17 6.56
CA TRP A 54 -20.77 6.63 6.03
C TRP A 54 -20.70 6.76 4.52
N LEU A 55 -21.85 6.75 3.85
CA LEU A 55 -22.00 7.08 2.44
C LEU A 55 -22.93 8.29 2.26
N THR A 56 -22.86 8.90 1.08
CA THR A 56 -23.82 9.90 0.62
C THR A 56 -24.27 9.56 -0.79
N LEU A 57 -25.55 9.78 -1.09
CA LEU A 57 -26.12 9.59 -2.42
C LEU A 57 -26.38 10.95 -3.06
N ASP A 58 -25.72 11.20 -4.19
CA ASP A 58 -25.98 12.38 -4.99
C ASP A 58 -27.44 12.36 -5.52
N PRO A 59 -28.26 13.38 -5.22
CA PRO A 59 -29.67 13.38 -5.60
C PRO A 59 -29.87 13.50 -7.12
N VAL A 60 -28.91 14.09 -7.85
CA VAL A 60 -28.98 14.32 -9.29
C VAL A 60 -28.37 13.14 -10.05
N THR A 61 -27.11 12.80 -9.75
CA THR A 61 -26.38 11.77 -10.49
C THR A 61 -26.71 10.35 -10.01
N ARG A 62 -27.35 10.21 -8.84
CA ARG A 62 -27.67 8.93 -8.20
C ARG A 62 -26.42 8.06 -7.97
N ARG A 63 -25.27 8.70 -7.79
CA ARG A 63 -23.98 8.08 -7.46
C ARG A 63 -23.73 8.13 -5.96
N TYR A 64 -23.28 7.00 -5.42
CA TYR A 64 -22.84 6.91 -4.02
C TYR A 64 -21.39 7.35 -3.92
N ARG A 65 -21.06 8.08 -2.86
CA ARG A 65 -19.70 8.46 -2.45
C ARG A 65 -19.49 8.19 -0.98
N VAL A 66 -18.24 7.98 -0.58
CA VAL A 66 -17.86 7.98 0.84
C VAL A 66 -18.15 9.34 1.45
N SER A 67 -18.78 9.35 2.61
CA SER A 67 -19.15 10.55 3.35
C SER A 67 -18.11 10.87 4.44
N LEU A 68 -18.03 12.14 4.82
CA LEU A 68 -17.19 12.61 5.93
C LEU A 68 -17.60 12.01 7.28
N GLY A 69 -18.79 11.41 7.39
CA GLY A 69 -19.20 10.70 8.61
C GLY A 69 -18.26 9.55 8.99
N LEU A 70 -17.49 8.98 8.05
CA LEU A 70 -16.43 8.01 8.38
C LEU A 70 -15.34 8.59 9.29
N LEU A 71 -15.13 9.92 9.33
CA LEU A 71 -14.20 10.55 10.25
C LEU A 71 -14.56 10.32 11.72
N SER A 72 -15.83 10.02 12.03
CA SER A 72 -16.24 9.62 13.38
C SER A 72 -15.62 8.29 13.84
N ILE A 73 -15.18 7.45 12.91
CA ILE A 73 -14.56 6.14 13.18
C ILE A 73 -13.04 6.25 13.13
N VAL A 74 -12.50 6.92 12.10
CA VAL A 74 -11.06 6.97 11.85
C VAL A 74 -10.36 8.17 12.50
N GLY A 75 -11.10 9.13 13.05
CA GLY A 75 -10.55 10.38 13.57
C GLY A 75 -9.42 10.18 14.58
N GLY A 76 -9.58 9.27 15.54
CA GLY A 76 -8.54 8.96 16.53
C GLY A 76 -7.29 8.28 15.94
N LEU A 77 -7.45 7.54 14.83
CA LEU A 77 -6.31 6.97 14.10
C LEU A 77 -5.54 8.07 13.37
N LEU A 78 -6.26 9.02 12.75
CA LEU A 78 -5.72 10.11 11.92
C LEU A 78 -5.20 11.30 12.73
N ASP A 79 -5.58 11.44 14.00
CA ASP A 79 -5.10 12.50 14.89
C ASP A 79 -3.58 12.44 15.06
N GLY A 80 -2.95 13.56 15.42
CA GLY A 80 -1.49 13.64 15.59
C GLY A 80 -0.95 12.68 16.65
N GLY A 81 -1.74 12.41 17.71
CA GLY A 81 -1.41 11.41 18.73
C GLY A 81 -1.76 9.96 18.35
N GLY A 82 -2.48 9.78 17.24
CA GLY A 82 -2.81 8.46 16.70
C GLY A 82 -1.60 7.82 16.02
N ALA A 83 -1.59 6.49 15.96
CA ALA A 83 -0.47 5.76 15.35
C ALA A 83 -0.26 6.10 13.87
N TYR A 84 -1.33 6.37 13.10
CA TYR A 84 -1.18 6.81 11.71
C TYR A 84 -0.62 8.23 11.61
N GLY A 85 -0.99 9.12 12.54
CA GLY A 85 -0.37 10.44 12.70
C GLY A 85 1.14 10.34 12.93
N HIS A 86 1.56 9.57 13.94
CA HIS A 86 2.98 9.33 14.24
C HIS A 86 3.72 8.68 13.06
N MET A 87 3.12 7.70 12.38
CA MET A 87 3.69 7.09 11.17
C MET A 87 3.95 8.15 10.10
N ARG A 88 2.99 9.04 9.85
CA ARG A 88 3.14 10.13 8.88
C ARG A 88 4.22 11.14 9.29
N ASP A 89 4.45 11.36 10.56
CA ASP A 89 5.51 12.25 11.03
C ASP A 89 6.90 11.65 10.81
N VAL A 90 7.09 10.35 11.05
CA VAL A 90 8.33 9.65 10.67
C VAL A 90 8.56 9.75 9.15
N LEU A 91 7.52 9.54 8.33
CA LEU A 91 7.63 9.70 6.88
C LEU A 91 7.94 11.13 6.46
N ARG A 92 7.42 12.14 7.17
CA ARG A 92 7.66 13.55 6.89
C ARG A 92 9.11 13.93 7.18
N ASP A 93 9.67 13.44 8.28
CA ASP A 93 11.08 13.64 8.61
C ASP A 93 11.98 12.97 7.58
N LEU A 94 11.67 11.72 7.20
CA LEU A 94 12.39 11.01 6.15
C LEU A 94 12.32 11.75 4.80
N ALA A 95 11.16 12.24 4.39
CA ALA A 95 10.97 12.99 3.16
C ALA A 95 11.74 14.32 3.16
N LYS A 96 11.80 14.99 4.32
CA LYS A 96 12.56 16.23 4.50
C LYS A 96 14.07 15.98 4.45
N GLU A 97 14.56 14.95 5.13
CA GLU A 97 15.97 14.58 5.21
C GLU A 97 16.51 14.12 3.85
N THR A 98 15.78 13.23 3.19
CA THR A 98 16.18 12.66 1.88
C THR A 98 15.82 13.56 0.71
N LYS A 99 14.97 14.58 0.93
CA LYS A 99 14.38 15.44 -0.11
C LYS A 99 13.55 14.70 -1.16
N GLU A 100 13.20 13.44 -0.90
CA GLU A 100 12.40 12.58 -1.78
C GLU A 100 11.01 12.31 -1.17
N THR A 101 10.11 11.74 -1.97
CA THR A 101 8.82 11.29 -1.44
C THR A 101 9.04 10.08 -0.57
N ALA A 102 8.47 10.04 0.63
CA ALA A 102 8.54 8.89 1.52
C ALA A 102 7.19 8.17 1.56
N GLY A 103 7.20 6.86 1.73
CA GLY A 103 5.99 6.07 1.86
C GLY A 103 6.15 4.83 2.73
N PHE A 104 5.02 4.23 3.03
CA PHE A 104 4.91 3.03 3.85
C PHE A 104 3.94 2.06 3.19
N ASP A 105 4.39 0.82 3.05
CA ASP A 105 3.70 -0.23 2.32
C ASP A 105 3.55 -1.49 3.17
N VAL A 106 2.54 -2.27 2.82
CA VAL A 106 2.30 -3.62 3.34
C VAL A 106 2.34 -4.64 2.20
N LEU A 107 2.85 -5.84 2.48
CA LEU A 107 2.73 -6.97 1.55
C LEU A 107 1.26 -7.39 1.47
N LEU A 108 0.72 -7.39 0.25
CA LEU A 108 -0.64 -7.82 -0.04
C LEU A 108 -0.60 -8.76 -1.25
N ALA A 109 -0.19 -10.00 -1.04
CA ALA A 109 0.13 -10.94 -2.12
C ALA A 109 -0.97 -11.00 -3.21
N PRO A 110 -0.61 -10.94 -4.51
CA PRO A 110 0.75 -10.90 -5.09
C PRO A 110 1.32 -9.47 -5.27
N LYS A 111 0.78 -8.47 -4.57
CA LYS A 111 1.07 -7.04 -4.73
C LYS A 111 1.70 -6.44 -3.48
N VAL A 112 2.16 -5.20 -3.59
CA VAL A 112 2.38 -4.34 -2.43
C VAL A 112 1.28 -3.30 -2.39
N MET A 113 0.87 -2.89 -1.20
CA MET A 113 -0.12 -1.83 -1.04
C MET A 113 0.48 -0.66 -0.27
N VAL A 114 0.48 0.50 -0.92
CA VAL A 114 0.88 1.77 -0.31
C VAL A 114 -0.25 2.25 0.58
N VAL A 115 0.02 2.44 1.88
CA VAL A 115 -0.99 2.87 2.86
C VAL A 115 -0.75 4.29 3.37
N ALA A 116 0.48 4.78 3.28
CA ALA A 116 0.84 6.15 3.60
C ALA A 116 1.91 6.67 2.65
N GLN A 117 1.87 7.96 2.36
CA GLN A 117 2.91 8.67 1.62
C GLN A 117 2.96 10.14 2.02
N VAL A 118 4.15 10.72 1.97
CA VAL A 118 4.41 12.14 2.25
C VAL A 118 5.36 12.68 1.17
N PRO A 119 5.00 13.78 0.48
CA PRO A 119 5.89 14.36 -0.53
C PRO A 119 7.15 14.94 0.10
N GLY A 120 8.24 14.85 -0.65
CA GLY A 120 9.46 15.62 -0.38
C GLY A 120 9.26 17.11 -0.69
N PRO A 121 10.22 17.97 -0.29
CA PRO A 121 10.16 19.42 -0.49
C PRO A 121 10.38 19.87 -1.95
N SER A 122 10.78 18.95 -2.84
CA SER A 122 11.11 19.26 -4.23
C SER A 122 9.85 19.34 -5.10
N LEU A 123 9.77 20.33 -6.01
CA LEU A 123 8.65 20.47 -6.94
C LEU A 123 8.48 19.28 -7.88
N ILE A 124 9.60 18.70 -8.31
CA ILE A 124 9.61 17.47 -9.11
C ILE A 124 9.92 16.30 -8.18
N GLY A 125 8.94 15.43 -7.98
CA GLY A 125 9.05 14.22 -7.17
C GLY A 125 8.14 13.13 -7.72
N GLN A 126 7.95 12.07 -6.94
CA GLN A 126 6.99 11.04 -7.30
C GLN A 126 5.57 11.61 -7.21
N THR A 127 4.75 11.31 -8.22
CA THR A 127 3.36 11.74 -8.25
C THR A 127 2.57 11.16 -7.07
N LEU A 128 1.96 12.03 -6.27
CA LEU A 128 1.10 11.64 -5.16
C LEU A 128 -0.23 11.08 -5.70
N LYS A 129 -0.30 9.75 -5.85
CA LYS A 129 -1.57 9.06 -6.14
C LYS A 129 -2.33 8.83 -4.82
N PRO A 130 -3.67 8.78 -4.83
CA PRO A 130 -4.45 8.43 -3.64
C PRO A 130 -3.96 7.12 -2.98
N VAL A 131 -4.10 7.05 -1.66
CA VAL A 131 -3.82 5.86 -0.85
C VAL A 131 -5.11 5.41 -0.15
N PRO A 132 -5.32 4.10 0.07
CA PRO A 132 -4.44 3.03 -0.31
C PRO A 132 -4.44 2.75 -1.83
N ARG A 133 -3.34 2.22 -2.36
CA ARG A 133 -3.26 1.72 -3.74
C ARG A 133 -2.29 0.56 -3.85
N THR A 134 -2.48 -0.31 -4.83
CA THR A 134 -1.58 -1.45 -5.07
C THR A 134 -0.55 -1.18 -6.16
N GLN A 135 0.62 -1.80 -6.06
CA GLN A 135 1.66 -1.83 -7.09
C GLN A 135 2.17 -3.28 -7.28
N PRO A 136 2.74 -3.61 -8.45
CA PRO A 136 3.39 -4.90 -8.66
C PRO A 136 4.57 -5.09 -7.70
N VAL A 137 4.69 -6.27 -7.11
CA VAL A 137 5.74 -6.53 -6.10
C VAL A 137 7.15 -6.54 -6.73
N TRP A 138 7.32 -7.14 -7.91
CA TRP A 138 8.63 -7.32 -8.55
C TRP A 138 9.23 -6.03 -9.15
N ALA A 139 8.41 -5.00 -9.38
CA ALA A 139 8.84 -3.74 -9.98
C ALA A 139 9.19 -2.66 -8.95
N THR A 140 9.28 -3.00 -7.67
CA THR A 140 9.45 -2.02 -6.57
C THR A 140 10.57 -2.42 -5.62
N SER A 141 11.26 -1.42 -5.04
CA SER A 141 12.21 -1.66 -3.95
C SER A 141 11.50 -2.26 -2.72
N THR A 142 10.29 -1.79 -2.42
CA THR A 142 9.41 -2.35 -1.38
C THR A 142 9.21 -3.86 -1.56
N GLY A 143 8.81 -4.31 -2.75
CA GLY A 143 8.53 -5.71 -2.96
C GLY A 143 9.78 -6.59 -2.86
N LYS A 144 10.94 -6.11 -3.34
CA LYS A 144 12.23 -6.80 -3.10
C LYS A 144 12.54 -6.95 -1.61
N VAL A 145 12.30 -5.90 -0.81
CA VAL A 145 12.46 -5.97 0.66
C VAL A 145 11.53 -7.00 1.28
N LEU A 146 10.23 -6.93 0.98
CA LEU A 146 9.23 -7.78 1.60
C LEU A 146 9.39 -9.25 1.20
N LEU A 147 9.62 -9.51 -0.09
CA LEU A 147 9.86 -10.87 -0.58
C LEU A 147 11.19 -11.45 -0.11
N SER A 148 12.20 -10.61 0.18
CA SER A 148 13.48 -11.11 0.70
C SER A 148 13.37 -11.76 2.08
N ALA A 149 12.29 -11.48 2.81
CA ALA A 149 12.00 -12.06 4.11
C ALA A 149 11.18 -13.36 4.04
N LEU A 150 10.72 -13.75 2.84
CA LEU A 150 10.03 -15.01 2.61
C LEU A 150 11.00 -16.09 2.15
N GLU A 151 10.64 -17.35 2.40
CA GLU A 151 11.35 -18.49 1.82
C GLU A 151 11.18 -18.50 0.29
N PRO A 152 12.23 -18.85 -0.48
CA PRO A 152 12.17 -18.92 -1.94
C PRO A 152 10.98 -19.72 -2.48
N GLU A 153 10.63 -20.82 -1.82
CA GLU A 153 9.52 -21.70 -2.19
C GLU A 153 8.17 -20.99 -2.04
N THR A 154 8.00 -20.17 -0.99
CA THR A 154 6.82 -19.33 -0.79
C THR A 154 6.71 -18.28 -1.88
N VAL A 155 7.83 -17.65 -2.25
CA VAL A 155 7.84 -16.65 -3.34
C VAL A 155 7.40 -17.30 -4.65
N ARG A 156 7.90 -18.50 -4.97
CA ARG A 156 7.49 -19.23 -6.18
C ARG A 156 6.01 -19.60 -6.16
N ALA A 157 5.52 -20.10 -5.03
CA ALA A 157 4.14 -20.56 -4.90
C ALA A 157 3.12 -19.41 -4.95
N GLU A 158 3.40 -18.28 -4.30
CA GLU A 158 2.43 -17.19 -4.15
C GLU A 158 2.54 -16.10 -5.22
N PHE A 159 3.71 -15.94 -5.84
CA PHE A 159 3.99 -14.82 -6.77
C PHE A 159 4.43 -15.27 -8.15
N GLY A 160 4.75 -16.56 -8.36
CA GLY A 160 5.33 -17.05 -9.61
C GLY A 160 4.45 -16.84 -10.84
N GLU A 161 3.16 -17.20 -10.75
CA GLU A 161 2.22 -17.06 -11.88
C GLU A 161 2.09 -15.59 -12.32
N GLU A 162 1.91 -14.68 -11.36
CA GLU A 162 1.74 -13.25 -11.64
C GLU A 162 3.08 -12.63 -12.11
N PHE A 163 4.21 -13.10 -11.58
CA PHE A 163 5.54 -12.70 -12.05
C PHE A 163 5.73 -13.10 -13.52
N ASP A 164 5.48 -14.34 -13.89
CA ASP A 164 5.67 -14.82 -15.27
C ASP A 164 4.76 -14.08 -16.26
N ALA A 165 3.57 -13.66 -15.81
CA ALA A 165 2.63 -12.92 -16.64
C ALA A 165 3.01 -11.43 -16.85
N HIS A 166 3.69 -10.80 -15.88
CA HIS A 166 3.77 -9.33 -15.80
C HIS A 166 5.15 -8.76 -15.44
N ALA A 167 6.14 -9.59 -15.12
CA ALA A 167 7.47 -9.14 -14.78
C ALA A 167 8.22 -8.62 -16.02
N PRO A 168 8.91 -7.46 -15.91
CA PRO A 168 9.79 -6.99 -16.96
C PRO A 168 10.88 -8.03 -17.28
N GLU A 169 11.13 -8.30 -18.57
CA GLU A 169 12.16 -9.25 -19.02
C GLU A 169 13.55 -8.94 -18.45
N GLN A 170 13.84 -7.65 -18.22
CA GLN A 170 15.09 -7.16 -17.64
C GLN A 170 15.37 -7.67 -16.20
N LEU A 171 14.38 -8.25 -15.51
CA LEU A 171 14.58 -8.92 -14.22
C LEU A 171 15.23 -10.30 -14.34
N GLY A 172 15.35 -10.85 -15.55
CA GLY A 172 16.06 -12.12 -15.80
C GLY A 172 15.31 -13.38 -15.36
N GLY A 173 14.01 -13.26 -15.08
CA GLY A 173 13.16 -14.36 -14.62
C GLY A 173 13.07 -14.47 -13.10
N LEU A 174 12.17 -15.36 -12.64
CA LEU A 174 11.82 -15.48 -11.22
C LEU A 174 13.01 -15.93 -10.36
N ASP A 175 13.82 -16.88 -10.83
CA ASP A 175 14.98 -17.36 -10.07
C ASP A 175 16.06 -16.27 -9.92
N ALA A 176 16.36 -15.52 -10.99
CA ALA A 176 17.29 -14.39 -10.91
C ALA A 176 16.76 -13.29 -9.97
N PHE A 177 15.45 -13.03 -10.00
CA PHE A 177 14.80 -12.13 -9.07
C PHE A 177 14.93 -12.63 -7.62
N ILE A 178 14.70 -13.93 -7.37
CA ILE A 178 14.87 -14.54 -6.04
C ILE A 178 16.31 -14.46 -5.54
N ASP A 179 17.28 -14.76 -6.40
CA ASP A 179 18.70 -14.69 -6.05
C ASP A 179 19.12 -13.27 -5.68
N SER A 180 18.60 -12.26 -6.38
CA SER A 180 18.86 -10.84 -6.08
C SER A 180 18.43 -10.42 -4.66
N MET A 181 17.50 -11.16 -4.04
CA MET A 181 17.02 -10.87 -2.69
C MET A 181 18.00 -11.28 -1.58
N ALA A 182 18.99 -12.12 -1.88
CA ALA A 182 20.02 -12.49 -0.90
C ALA A 182 20.86 -11.28 -0.46
N GLU A 183 21.16 -10.37 -1.39
CA GLU A 183 21.86 -9.12 -1.08
C GLU A 183 21.03 -8.20 -0.19
N VAL A 184 19.71 -8.17 -0.40
CA VAL A 184 18.77 -7.38 0.42
C VAL A 184 18.80 -7.82 1.87
N ARG A 185 18.82 -9.13 2.13
CA ARG A 185 18.97 -9.69 3.49
C ARG A 185 20.27 -9.27 4.17
N THR A 186 21.36 -9.19 3.40
CA THR A 186 22.69 -8.84 3.92
C THR A 186 22.82 -7.34 4.22
N ARG A 187 22.39 -6.48 3.29
CA ARG A 187 22.58 -5.02 3.41
C ARG A 187 21.46 -4.29 4.15
N GLY A 188 20.28 -4.92 4.28
CA GLY A 188 19.14 -4.37 5.02
C GLY A 188 18.26 -3.38 4.25
N TYR A 189 18.47 -3.22 2.95
CA TYR A 189 17.65 -2.37 2.08
C TYR A 189 17.60 -2.93 0.64
N ALA A 190 16.66 -2.45 -0.17
CA ALA A 190 16.62 -2.72 -1.60
C ALA A 190 16.47 -1.43 -2.40
N SER A 191 16.88 -1.46 -3.67
CA SER A 191 16.70 -0.35 -4.61
C SER A 191 16.07 -0.84 -5.91
N ALA A 192 15.35 0.05 -6.59
CA ALA A 192 14.78 -0.19 -7.91
C ALA A 192 15.01 1.03 -8.80
N TYR A 193 15.38 0.80 -10.06
CA TYR A 193 15.74 1.82 -11.06
C TYR A 193 15.08 1.53 -12.39
N ASP A 194 14.22 2.43 -12.87
CA ASP A 194 13.54 2.28 -14.16
C ASP A 194 12.71 0.98 -14.27
N GLU A 195 12.38 0.37 -13.13
CA GLU A 195 11.68 -0.93 -13.05
C GLU A 195 10.17 -0.77 -13.05
N LEU A 196 9.65 0.24 -12.32
CA LEU A 196 8.23 0.57 -12.31
C LEU A 196 7.85 1.51 -13.44
N GLU A 197 8.68 2.53 -13.65
CA GLU A 197 8.47 3.58 -14.65
C GLU A 197 9.85 4.16 -15.01
N LEU A 198 10.09 4.40 -16.31
CA LEU A 198 11.33 5.00 -16.78
C LEU A 198 11.50 6.39 -16.14
N GLY A 199 12.67 6.66 -15.58
CA GLY A 199 13.00 7.86 -14.84
C GLY A 199 12.69 7.77 -13.35
N ALA A 200 12.14 6.66 -12.83
CA ALA A 200 11.85 6.48 -11.41
C ALA A 200 12.91 5.62 -10.69
N ALA A 201 13.34 6.09 -9.52
CA ALA A 201 14.18 5.35 -8.59
C ALA A 201 13.50 5.25 -7.22
N SER A 202 13.81 4.19 -6.48
CA SER A 202 13.36 4.04 -5.09
C SER A 202 14.36 3.25 -4.26
N VAL A 203 14.34 3.50 -2.95
CA VAL A 203 15.08 2.76 -1.92
C VAL A 203 14.12 2.40 -0.79
N ALA A 204 14.10 1.15 -0.36
CA ALA A 204 13.22 0.65 0.68
C ALA A 204 13.99 -0.12 1.75
N ALA A 205 13.47 -0.14 2.98
CA ALA A 205 13.99 -0.95 4.08
C ALA A 205 12.86 -1.67 4.84
N PRO A 206 13.13 -2.85 5.42
CA PRO A 206 12.14 -3.66 6.10
C PRO A 206 11.75 -3.03 7.43
N VAL A 207 10.45 -2.89 7.65
CA VAL A 207 9.88 -2.49 8.94
C VAL A 207 9.44 -3.77 9.64
N ARG A 208 10.12 -4.08 10.75
CA ARG A 208 9.91 -5.31 11.51
C ARG A 208 9.02 -5.06 12.72
N VAL A 209 8.04 -5.92 12.92
CA VAL A 209 7.19 -5.95 14.13
C VAL A 209 7.36 -7.34 14.73
N GLY A 210 7.99 -7.41 15.90
CA GLY A 210 8.48 -8.68 16.45
C GLY A 210 9.49 -9.34 15.51
N GLN A 211 9.23 -10.59 15.11
CA GLN A 211 10.09 -11.36 14.18
C GLN A 211 9.64 -11.23 12.71
N ALA A 212 8.47 -10.64 12.44
CA ALA A 212 7.89 -10.58 11.10
C ALA A 212 8.36 -9.33 10.34
N THR A 213 8.65 -9.51 9.05
CA THR A 213 8.91 -8.41 8.10
C THR A 213 7.70 -8.27 7.18
N THR A 214 6.70 -7.55 7.67
CA THR A 214 5.39 -7.43 7.00
C THR A 214 5.23 -6.11 6.25
N TYR A 215 6.03 -5.12 6.64
CA TYR A 215 5.94 -3.76 6.13
C TYR A 215 7.29 -3.28 5.62
N ALA A 216 7.25 -2.25 4.79
CA ALA A 216 8.45 -1.58 4.34
C ALA A 216 8.22 -0.07 4.27
N VAL A 217 9.26 0.67 4.62
CA VAL A 217 9.34 2.11 4.39
C VAL A 217 10.20 2.33 3.16
N TRP A 218 9.85 3.31 2.35
CA TRP A 218 10.58 3.60 1.13
C TRP A 218 10.68 5.10 0.87
N ILE A 219 11.66 5.47 0.07
CA ILE A 219 11.72 6.77 -0.61
C ILE A 219 11.72 6.59 -2.12
N GLY A 220 11.12 7.54 -2.82
CA GLY A 220 10.93 7.52 -4.26
C GLY A 220 11.16 8.89 -4.88
N GLY A 221 11.92 8.90 -5.97
CA GLY A 221 12.34 10.12 -6.64
C GLY A 221 12.83 9.85 -8.07
N PRO A 222 13.11 10.89 -8.84
CA PRO A 222 13.59 10.73 -10.20
C PRO A 222 15.05 10.25 -10.22
N THR A 223 15.39 9.41 -11.20
CA THR A 223 16.73 8.78 -11.33
C THR A 223 17.88 9.78 -11.45
N TYR A 224 17.63 10.98 -11.99
CA TYR A 224 18.64 12.04 -12.07
C TYR A 224 19.03 12.63 -10.71
N ARG A 225 18.19 12.45 -9.67
CA ARG A 225 18.42 12.99 -8.32
C ARG A 225 18.67 11.89 -7.29
N LEU A 226 17.97 10.77 -7.41
CA LEU A 226 18.19 9.57 -6.60
C LEU A 226 19.11 8.61 -7.38
N THR A 227 20.34 9.06 -7.62
CA THR A 227 21.35 8.32 -8.40
C THR A 227 21.86 7.10 -7.64
N ARG A 228 22.51 6.16 -8.33
CA ARG A 228 23.13 4.98 -7.69
C ARG A 228 24.17 5.35 -6.64
N SER A 229 24.94 6.42 -6.87
CA SER A 229 25.94 6.91 -5.91
C SER A 229 25.32 7.50 -4.65
N ARG A 230 24.06 7.96 -4.71
CA ARG A 230 23.35 8.57 -3.59
C ARG A 230 22.62 7.54 -2.73
N ILE A 231 22.50 6.29 -3.19
CA ILE A 231 21.81 5.23 -2.42
C ILE A 231 22.44 5.09 -1.03
N ASP A 232 23.76 5.02 -0.95
CA ASP A 232 24.44 4.79 0.32
C ASP A 232 24.18 5.92 1.32
N GLU A 233 24.07 7.17 0.84
CA GLU A 233 23.73 8.33 1.67
C GLU A 233 22.30 8.28 2.20
N VAL A 234 21.34 7.75 1.43
CA VAL A 234 19.91 7.75 1.80
C VAL A 234 19.45 6.43 2.41
N ALA A 235 20.20 5.35 2.24
CA ALA A 235 19.88 4.04 2.80
C ALA A 235 19.88 4.07 4.33
N GLU A 236 20.84 4.75 4.96
CA GLU A 236 20.89 4.88 6.42
C GLU A 236 19.66 5.61 6.99
N PRO A 237 19.27 6.81 6.49
CA PRO A 237 18.01 7.45 6.87
C PRO A 237 16.79 6.54 6.69
N VAL A 238 16.68 5.82 5.58
CA VAL A 238 15.56 4.91 5.30
C VAL A 238 15.52 3.75 6.30
N MET A 239 16.66 3.12 6.59
CA MET A 239 16.77 2.05 7.59
C MET A 239 16.48 2.55 9.02
N LYS A 240 16.86 3.79 9.34
CA LYS A 240 16.55 4.43 10.61
C LYS A 240 15.04 4.63 10.77
N ALA A 241 14.38 5.19 9.75
CA ALA A 241 12.93 5.32 9.72
C ALA A 241 12.23 3.95 9.85
N ALA A 242 12.79 2.91 9.23
CA ALA A 242 12.25 1.57 9.31
C ALA A 242 12.21 1.02 10.75
N ARG A 243 13.27 1.27 11.52
CA ARG A 243 13.34 0.90 12.94
C ARG A 243 12.34 1.69 13.77
N GLN A 244 12.26 3.01 13.58
CA GLN A 244 11.31 3.87 14.30
C GLN A 244 9.86 3.44 14.07
N LEU A 245 9.51 3.08 12.84
CA LEU A 245 8.18 2.57 12.49
C LEU A 245 7.91 1.19 13.09
N GLY A 246 8.92 0.31 13.13
CA GLY A 246 8.81 -1.00 13.77
C GLY A 246 8.53 -0.88 15.27
N ASP A 247 9.25 0.02 15.96
CA ASP A 247 9.04 0.31 17.38
C ASP A 247 7.63 0.90 17.63
N LEU A 248 7.21 1.86 16.80
CA LEU A 248 5.89 2.48 16.88
C LEU A 248 4.77 1.43 16.74
N LEU A 249 4.85 0.55 15.75
CA LEU A 249 3.83 -0.47 15.51
C LEU A 249 3.83 -1.54 16.61
N SER A 250 5.01 -1.89 17.14
CA SER A 250 5.13 -2.83 18.25
C SER A 250 4.50 -2.28 19.54
N VAL A 251 4.65 -0.98 19.82
CA VAL A 251 4.08 -0.34 21.02
C VAL A 251 2.57 -0.11 20.88
N THR A 252 2.11 0.29 19.69
CA THR A 252 0.69 0.62 19.47
C THR A 252 -0.18 -0.61 19.24
N GLY A 253 0.41 -1.75 18.88
CA GLY A 253 -0.32 -2.99 18.56
C GLY A 253 -1.19 -2.88 17.31
N ILE A 254 -0.97 -1.86 16.48
CA ILE A 254 -1.72 -1.70 15.23
C ILE A 254 -1.13 -2.62 14.19
N GLU A 255 -1.96 -3.55 13.74
CA GLU A 255 -1.69 -4.39 12.58
C GLU A 255 -2.45 -3.84 11.38
N LEU A 256 -1.74 -3.64 10.28
CA LEU A 256 -2.40 -3.48 9.00
C LEU A 256 -2.67 -4.88 8.46
N PRO A 257 -3.84 -5.10 7.83
CA PRO A 257 -4.11 -6.38 7.21
C PRO A 257 -3.03 -6.73 6.18
N THR A 258 -2.85 -8.02 5.93
CA THR A 258 -1.81 -8.53 5.04
C THR A 258 -2.38 -9.44 3.96
N THR A 259 -3.69 -9.70 4.01
CA THR A 259 -4.38 -10.56 3.04
C THR A 259 -5.38 -9.76 2.21
N ALA A 260 -5.51 -10.10 0.93
CA ALA A 260 -6.43 -9.42 0.01
C ALA A 260 -7.90 -9.55 0.45
N ALA A 261 -8.25 -10.59 1.21
CA ALA A 261 -9.58 -10.75 1.78
C ALA A 261 -9.91 -9.69 2.86
N GLU A 262 -8.89 -9.10 3.46
CA GLU A 262 -8.99 -8.07 4.47
C GLU A 262 -8.89 -6.64 3.91
N PHE A 263 -8.75 -6.47 2.58
CA PHE A 263 -8.82 -5.17 1.90
C PHE A 263 -9.97 -5.01 0.90
#